data_AF-A0A6N9H4I0-F1
#
_entry.id   AF-A0A6N9H4I0-F1
#
_cell.length_a   1.000
_cell.length_b   1.000
_cell.length_c   1.000
_cell.angle_alpha   90.00
_cell.angle_beta   90.00
_cell.angle_gamma   90.00
#
_symmetry.space_group_name_H-M   'P 1'
#
loop_
_entity.id
_entity.type
_entity.pdbx_description
1 polymer ?
#
loop_
_entity_poly.entity_id
_entity_poly.type
_entity_poly.pdbx_seq_one_letter_code
_entity_poly.pdbx_strand_id
1 'polypeptide(L)'
;MNRIFSRYKSLLQLKDPIRTYRTAETVANGWPSALGLPQPIVQGVTAAPPRRPCGGHASRAARVVFAARGRRPRPPRSPPVRSSVHLINGDLVEGHGPAYTPVNPATGTQRESYRLADASDVDAAVAAAKAAYPAWKRALPAERSTALGELARLMGEHAEELARLESEQTGKSIRLATEFDVPGSADNAAFFSGAARQLAGLSAGTYWENSTSMIRREPLGVVGSISPWNYPLQMAAWKIFPAVAAGNTIVLKTSEMTPGTTLLLGRLALEAGFPAGVINVIAGDGRTAGEALIAHPDVVMSSFTGSTAVGRRVMEVASAKGSRVHLELGGKAPFVVFADADLEAAARGAVAGSIINGGQDCTAATRAIVHSSLYEAFTARVAELMDGVRVGDPSDPATDLGSLISVAHRDRVAGFVDRARAAGATIAAGGTIPEGTPGTREDTAYYRPTLITGIGTDAEVWREEIFGPVLIAMAFEDDDEAIALANDTPYGLAASAWTGQTNRALRAAAEIEAGTVWVNEHIPIVSEMPHGGYKASGFGKDMSQYSFDEYTQIKHVLIDQSPGPKKEWQDIVFTAAQAPRDQDGADER
;
A
#
# COMPACT_ATOMS: atom_id res chain seq x y z
N MET A 1 -12.77 -13.52 -1.79
CA MET A 1 -13.69 -12.74 -2.66
C MET A 1 -15.04 -13.43 -3.00
N ASN A 2 -15.21 -14.75 -2.95
CA ASN A 2 -16.48 -15.42 -3.36
C ASN A 2 -17.56 -15.62 -2.27
N ARG A 3 -17.41 -15.09 -1.06
CA ARG A 3 -18.45 -15.19 0.00
C ARG A 3 -19.13 -13.86 0.37
N ILE A 4 -18.58 -12.72 -0.05
CA ILE A 4 -19.15 -11.38 0.23
C ILE A 4 -20.22 -10.99 -0.82
N PHE A 5 -20.19 -11.54 -2.03
CA PHE A 5 -21.20 -11.27 -3.07
C PHE A 5 -22.46 -12.15 -3.03
N SER A 6 -22.48 -13.24 -2.25
CA SER A 6 -23.61 -14.19 -2.25
C SER A 6 -24.85 -13.69 -1.50
N ARG A 7 -24.75 -12.64 -0.67
CA ARG A 7 -25.88 -12.14 0.13
C ARG A 7 -26.72 -11.06 -0.54
N TYR A 8 -26.31 -10.52 -1.69
CA TYR A 8 -27.09 -9.52 -2.43
C TYR A 8 -28.08 -10.11 -3.45
N LYS A 9 -28.06 -11.43 -3.67
CA LYS A 9 -28.92 -12.11 -4.68
C LYS A 9 -30.29 -12.58 -4.17
N SER A 10 -30.59 -12.44 -2.87
CA SER A 10 -31.84 -12.96 -2.28
C SER A 10 -32.94 -11.92 -2.04
N LEU A 11 -32.80 -10.68 -2.55
CA LEU A 11 -33.80 -9.60 -2.37
C LEU A 11 -34.61 -9.25 -3.63
N LEU A 12 -34.47 -10.02 -4.71
CA LEU A 12 -35.29 -9.86 -5.94
C LEU A 12 -35.96 -11.19 -6.31
N GLN A 13 -36.94 -11.60 -5.50
CA GLN A 13 -37.93 -12.60 -5.89
C GLN A 13 -39.36 -12.04 -5.72
N LEU A 14 -39.90 -11.49 -6.82
CA LEU A 14 -41.33 -11.48 -7.12
C LEU A 14 -41.43 -11.94 -8.58
N LYS A 15 -41.67 -13.25 -8.79
CA LYS A 15 -42.94 -13.89 -9.16
C LYS A 15 -43.34 -13.73 -10.63
N ASP A 16 -42.93 -14.76 -11.37
CA ASP A 16 -43.58 -15.42 -12.51
C ASP A 16 -43.63 -14.79 -13.91
N PRO A 17 -43.61 -15.66 -14.95
CA PRO A 17 -43.00 -15.40 -16.26
C PRO A 17 -44.06 -15.19 -17.35
N ILE A 18 -43.65 -14.86 -18.60
CA ILE A 18 -44.15 -15.48 -19.86
C ILE A 18 -43.78 -14.69 -21.15
N ARG A 19 -43.31 -15.47 -22.13
CA ARG A 19 -43.35 -15.37 -23.62
C ARG A 19 -42.60 -14.28 -24.40
N THR A 20 -41.55 -14.78 -25.05
CA THR A 20 -41.20 -14.58 -26.47
C THR A 20 -42.40 -14.51 -27.42
N TYR A 21 -42.38 -13.58 -28.40
CA TYR A 21 -42.89 -13.81 -29.77
C TYR A 21 -42.19 -12.91 -30.80
N ARG A 22 -41.94 -13.51 -31.98
CA ARG A 22 -41.45 -12.92 -33.23
C ARG A 22 -42.65 -12.60 -34.16
N THR A 23 -42.43 -11.58 -35.01
CA THR A 23 -42.96 -11.33 -36.38
C THR A 23 -44.43 -10.92 -36.63
N ALA A 24 -44.55 -9.82 -37.38
CA ALA A 24 -45.29 -9.63 -38.66
C ALA A 24 -46.37 -8.51 -38.70
N GLU A 25 -46.08 -7.52 -39.56
CA GLU A 25 -46.94 -6.98 -40.63
C GLU A 25 -48.22 -6.11 -40.39
N THR A 26 -48.05 -4.82 -40.74
CA THR A 26 -48.85 -3.99 -41.70
C THR A 26 -50.07 -3.14 -41.26
N VAL A 27 -50.08 -1.91 -41.82
CA VAL A 27 -51.20 -1.04 -42.27
C VAL A 27 -51.45 0.29 -41.50
N ALA A 28 -50.77 1.34 -41.99
CA ALA A 28 -51.33 2.57 -42.63
C ALA A 28 -51.56 3.92 -41.89
N ASN A 29 -51.00 4.94 -42.57
CA ASN A 29 -51.50 6.30 -42.88
C ASN A 29 -51.15 7.52 -42.00
N GLY A 30 -50.47 8.51 -42.63
CA GLY A 30 -50.53 9.95 -42.29
C GLY A 30 -49.23 10.76 -42.42
N TRP A 31 -49.01 11.45 -43.55
CA TRP A 31 -47.90 12.35 -43.96
C TRP A 31 -47.88 13.75 -43.25
N PRO A 32 -46.93 14.72 -43.49
CA PRO A 32 -45.83 14.80 -44.49
C PRO A 32 -44.43 15.29 -44.02
N SER A 33 -43.51 15.12 -44.98
CA SER A 33 -42.10 15.51 -45.21
C SER A 33 -41.65 16.97 -44.96
N ALA A 34 -40.35 17.18 -44.65
CA ALA A 34 -39.37 17.86 -45.55
C ALA A 34 -37.95 18.01 -44.93
N LEU A 35 -36.93 18.03 -45.82
CA LEU A 35 -35.49 18.35 -45.64
C LEU A 35 -34.61 17.19 -45.12
N GLY A 36 -33.55 16.68 -45.76
CA GLY A 36 -32.75 17.10 -46.91
C GLY A 36 -31.30 16.63 -46.69
N LEU A 37 -30.92 15.51 -47.34
CA LEU A 37 -29.61 14.79 -47.33
C LEU A 37 -28.44 15.62 -47.95
N PRO A 38 -27.12 15.26 -47.85
CA PRO A 38 -26.59 13.91 -48.14
C PRO A 38 -25.31 13.38 -47.43
N GLN A 39 -25.16 12.05 -47.54
CA GLN A 39 -23.99 11.20 -47.22
C GLN A 39 -23.04 11.07 -48.43
N PRO A 40 -21.73 10.84 -48.25
CA PRO A 40 -20.81 10.60 -49.35
C PRO A 40 -20.66 9.13 -49.76
N ILE A 41 -20.30 8.99 -51.03
CA ILE A 41 -20.22 7.82 -51.91
C ILE A 41 -18.94 7.00 -51.63
N VAL A 42 -19.08 5.67 -51.63
CA VAL A 42 -17.96 4.71 -51.71
C VAL A 42 -17.86 4.20 -53.15
N GLN A 43 -16.74 4.45 -53.82
CA GLN A 43 -16.37 3.80 -55.07
C GLN A 43 -15.06 3.03 -54.88
N GLY A 44 -15.08 1.77 -55.31
CA GLY A 44 -13.94 0.87 -55.30
C GLY A 44 -12.93 1.19 -56.40
N VAL A 45 -11.65 0.93 -56.11
CA VAL A 45 -10.58 0.91 -57.11
C VAL A 45 -9.73 -0.35 -56.91
N THR A 46 -9.48 -0.98 -58.04
CA THR A 46 -8.78 -2.25 -58.30
C THR A 46 -7.27 -2.23 -58.02
N ALA A 47 -6.72 -3.40 -57.72
CA ALA A 47 -5.32 -3.67 -57.42
C ALA A 47 -4.36 -3.63 -58.63
N ALA A 48 -3.10 -3.24 -58.40
CA ALA A 48 -1.94 -3.40 -59.29
C ALA A 48 -0.67 -3.79 -58.48
N PRO A 49 0.33 -4.48 -59.07
CA PRO A 49 1.33 -5.31 -58.36
C PRO A 49 2.62 -4.56 -57.95
N PRO A 50 3.55 -5.20 -57.18
CA PRO A 50 4.52 -4.49 -56.35
C PRO A 50 5.84 -4.15 -57.05
N ARG A 51 6.46 -3.04 -56.68
CA ARG A 51 7.86 -2.69 -57.02
C ARG A 51 8.80 -2.97 -55.84
N ARG A 52 9.96 -3.56 -56.15
CA ARG A 52 11.06 -3.91 -55.23
C ARG A 52 11.81 -2.68 -54.69
N PRO A 53 12.53 -2.81 -53.55
CA PRO A 53 13.06 -1.68 -52.76
C PRO A 53 14.47 -1.26 -53.16
N CYS A 54 14.81 0.02 -52.96
CA CYS A 54 16.18 0.51 -52.88
C CYS A 54 16.55 0.73 -51.40
N GLY A 55 17.72 0.22 -51.00
CA GLY A 55 18.30 0.41 -49.66
C GLY A 55 18.62 1.88 -49.38
N GLY A 56 18.90 2.31 -48.16
CA GLY A 56 19.16 1.64 -46.90
C GLY A 56 20.05 2.59 -46.11
N HIS A 57 19.72 2.91 -44.86
CA HIS A 57 20.64 3.45 -43.85
C HIS A 57 20.12 2.96 -42.48
N ALA A 58 20.88 2.07 -41.86
CA ALA A 58 20.53 1.40 -40.63
C ALA A 58 21.09 2.17 -39.42
N SER A 59 20.22 2.75 -38.60
CA SER A 59 20.55 3.09 -37.20
C SER A 59 20.10 1.94 -36.30
N ARG A 60 21.06 1.28 -35.64
CA ARG A 60 20.81 0.21 -34.66
C ARG A 60 20.08 0.76 -33.42
N ALA A 61 18.75 0.66 -33.41
CA ALA A 61 17.97 0.65 -32.19
C ALA A 61 17.74 -0.82 -31.80
N ALA A 62 18.26 -1.24 -30.64
CA ALA A 62 17.97 -2.56 -30.10
C ALA A 62 16.47 -2.62 -29.73
N ARG A 63 15.67 -3.22 -30.62
CA ARG A 63 14.30 -3.63 -30.31
C ARG A 63 14.38 -4.81 -29.33
N VAL A 64 13.94 -4.58 -28.09
CA VAL A 64 13.56 -5.66 -27.19
C VAL A 64 12.33 -6.33 -27.81
N VAL A 65 12.54 -7.49 -28.42
CA VAL A 65 11.44 -8.32 -28.94
C VAL A 65 10.94 -9.17 -27.78
N PHE A 66 9.76 -8.86 -27.25
CA PHE A 66 9.00 -9.79 -26.42
C PHE A 66 8.61 -10.98 -27.31
N ALA A 67 9.38 -12.06 -27.22
CA ALA A 67 8.99 -13.32 -27.80
C ALA A 67 7.78 -13.86 -27.03
N ALA A 68 6.64 -13.98 -27.71
CA ALA A 68 5.51 -14.76 -27.23
C ALA A 68 5.98 -16.22 -27.07
N ARG A 69 6.39 -16.59 -25.85
CA ARG A 69 6.78 -17.97 -25.52
C ARG A 69 5.52 -18.76 -25.22
N GLY A 70 5.26 -19.77 -26.05
CA GLY A 70 4.25 -20.80 -25.76
C GLY A 70 4.48 -21.43 -24.38
N ARG A 71 3.38 -21.92 -23.78
CA ARG A 71 3.33 -22.57 -22.46
C ARG A 71 4.54 -23.49 -22.26
N ARG A 72 5.48 -23.07 -21.42
CA ARG A 72 6.54 -23.95 -20.93
C ARG A 72 5.92 -24.95 -19.92
N PRO A 73 6.37 -26.22 -19.92
CA PRO A 73 5.98 -27.14 -18.88
C PRO A 73 6.43 -26.61 -17.51
N ARG A 74 5.57 -26.81 -16.50
CA ARG A 74 5.79 -26.41 -15.11
C ARG A 74 7.16 -26.94 -14.66
N PRO A 75 8.09 -26.09 -14.18
CA PRO A 75 9.35 -26.58 -13.65
C PRO A 75 9.05 -27.50 -12.44
N PRO A 76 9.86 -28.54 -12.20
CA PRO A 76 9.73 -29.33 -10.98
C PRO A 76 9.84 -28.41 -9.77
N ARG A 77 9.07 -28.69 -8.71
CA ARG A 77 9.17 -27.99 -7.42
C ARG A 77 10.64 -27.92 -7.03
N SER A 78 11.19 -26.70 -6.97
CA SER A 78 12.56 -26.46 -6.55
C SER A 78 12.77 -27.06 -5.15
N PRO A 79 13.94 -27.67 -4.87
CA PRO A 79 14.26 -28.11 -3.52
C PRO A 79 14.21 -26.92 -2.55
N PRO A 80 14.04 -27.15 -1.23
CA PRO A 80 14.04 -26.07 -0.25
C PRO A 80 15.34 -25.27 -0.39
N VAL A 81 15.22 -23.97 -0.65
CA VAL A 81 16.35 -23.07 -0.90
C VAL A 81 17.10 -22.88 0.42
N ARG A 82 18.25 -23.55 0.53
CA ARG A 82 19.20 -23.45 1.63
C ARG A 82 20.11 -22.24 1.42
N SER A 83 20.39 -21.50 2.50
CA SER A 83 21.28 -20.33 2.66
C SER A 83 21.09 -19.08 1.77
N SER A 84 20.61 -19.19 0.53
CA SER A 84 20.40 -18.04 -0.39
C SER A 84 19.02 -17.43 -0.22
N VAL A 85 18.90 -16.43 0.64
CA VAL A 85 17.61 -15.78 0.92
C VAL A 85 17.38 -14.49 0.14
N HIS A 86 18.40 -13.74 -0.28
CA HIS A 86 18.20 -12.42 -0.89
C HIS A 86 17.99 -12.52 -2.39
N LEU A 87 17.25 -11.58 -2.96
CA LEU A 87 17.11 -11.41 -4.40
C LEU A 87 17.86 -10.15 -4.85
N ILE A 88 18.98 -10.32 -5.53
CA ILE A 88 19.79 -9.23 -6.05
C ILE A 88 20.06 -9.47 -7.54
N ASN A 89 19.72 -8.51 -8.38
CA ASN A 89 19.95 -8.59 -9.83
C ASN A 89 19.36 -9.86 -10.51
N GLY A 90 18.23 -10.36 -10.00
CA GLY A 90 17.61 -11.58 -10.56
C GLY A 90 18.15 -12.90 -10.03
N ASP A 91 19.20 -12.87 -9.20
CA ASP A 91 19.81 -14.06 -8.60
C ASP A 91 19.48 -14.18 -7.12
N LEU A 92 19.37 -15.43 -6.64
CA LEU A 92 19.26 -15.74 -5.22
C LEU A 92 20.65 -15.82 -4.60
N VAL A 93 20.93 -14.92 -3.64
CA VAL A 93 22.26 -14.78 -3.05
C VAL A 93 22.22 -14.90 -1.52
N GLU A 94 23.34 -15.34 -0.95
CA GLU A 94 23.57 -15.34 0.49
C GLU A 94 24.06 -13.94 0.94
N GLY A 95 23.68 -13.53 2.15
CA GLY A 95 24.09 -12.23 2.69
C GLY A 95 25.49 -12.27 3.30
N HIS A 96 26.11 -11.10 3.45
CA HIS A 96 27.45 -10.96 4.01
C HIS A 96 27.46 -10.62 5.51
N GLY A 97 26.31 -10.19 6.04
CA GLY A 97 26.10 -9.88 7.46
C GLY A 97 26.03 -11.10 8.38
N PRO A 98 25.72 -10.89 9.68
CA PRO A 98 25.71 -11.95 10.68
C PRO A 98 24.64 -13.02 10.39
N ALA A 99 24.86 -14.24 10.92
CA ALA A 99 23.84 -15.28 10.89
C ALA A 99 22.65 -14.91 11.79
N TYR A 100 21.44 -15.20 11.33
CA TYR A 100 20.19 -14.96 12.04
C TYR A 100 19.29 -16.18 11.92
N THR A 101 18.60 -16.52 13.01
CA THR A 101 17.71 -17.67 13.10
C THR A 101 16.30 -17.17 13.44
N PRO A 102 15.38 -17.08 12.47
CA PRO A 102 13.99 -16.74 12.76
C PRO A 102 13.35 -17.79 13.66
N VAL A 103 12.43 -17.35 14.51
CA VAL A 103 11.67 -18.22 15.41
C VAL A 103 10.21 -18.17 14.99
N ASN A 104 9.54 -19.32 14.91
CA ASN A 104 8.09 -19.35 14.84
C ASN A 104 7.53 -18.92 16.21
N PRO A 105 6.86 -17.77 16.32
CA PRO A 105 6.49 -17.23 17.61
C PRO A 105 5.36 -17.99 18.31
N ALA A 106 4.62 -18.84 17.60
CA ALA A 106 3.55 -19.64 18.14
C ALA A 106 4.02 -20.97 18.76
N THR A 107 5.21 -21.44 18.37
CA THR A 107 5.74 -22.75 18.80
C THR A 107 7.11 -22.67 19.45
N GLY A 108 7.80 -21.53 19.34
CA GLY A 108 9.20 -21.36 19.77
C GLY A 108 10.21 -22.09 18.88
N THR A 109 9.75 -22.73 17.80
CA THR A 109 10.61 -23.53 16.93
C THR A 109 11.51 -22.62 16.09
N GLN A 110 12.82 -22.88 16.14
CA GLN A 110 13.78 -22.22 15.27
C GLN A 110 13.61 -22.67 13.81
N ARG A 111 13.61 -21.70 12.90
CA ARG A 111 13.59 -21.93 11.45
C ARG A 111 15.03 -21.99 10.93
N GLU A 112 15.17 -22.27 9.64
CA GLU A 112 16.49 -22.29 9.00
C GLU A 112 17.20 -20.94 9.14
N SER A 113 18.46 -20.99 9.59
CA SER A 113 19.30 -19.81 9.72
C SER A 113 19.76 -19.31 8.35
N TYR A 114 19.90 -18.00 8.21
CA TYR A 114 20.45 -17.36 7.03
C TYR A 114 21.33 -16.18 7.42
N ARG A 115 22.13 -15.67 6.48
CA ARG A 115 22.97 -14.48 6.71
C ARG A 115 22.21 -13.21 6.35
N LEU A 116 22.12 -12.29 7.31
CA LEU A 116 21.53 -10.97 7.08
C LEU A 116 22.29 -10.21 6.00
N ALA A 117 21.59 -9.31 5.32
CA ALA A 117 22.23 -8.34 4.45
C ALA A 117 23.06 -7.35 5.28
N ASP A 118 24.23 -6.97 4.80
CA ASP A 118 25.01 -5.86 5.31
C ASP A 118 25.08 -4.70 4.29
N ALA A 119 25.95 -3.72 4.54
CA ALA A 119 26.12 -2.57 3.64
C ALA A 119 26.61 -2.96 2.24
N SER A 120 27.42 -4.02 2.10
CA SER A 120 27.91 -4.48 0.80
C SER A 120 26.81 -5.12 -0.05
N ASP A 121 25.87 -5.83 0.60
CA ASP A 121 24.67 -6.35 -0.06
C ASP A 121 23.75 -5.22 -0.53
N VAL A 122 23.61 -4.17 0.28
CA VAL A 122 22.86 -2.95 -0.08
C VAL A 122 23.49 -2.29 -1.31
N ASP A 123 24.80 -2.08 -1.31
CA ASP A 123 25.53 -1.48 -2.43
C ASP A 123 25.34 -2.29 -3.72
N ALA A 124 25.44 -3.63 -3.63
CA ALA A 124 25.20 -4.52 -4.77
C ALA A 124 23.76 -4.42 -5.31
N ALA A 125 22.77 -4.40 -4.41
CA ALA A 125 21.36 -4.26 -4.78
C ALA A 125 21.05 -2.90 -5.41
N VAL A 126 21.59 -1.81 -4.86
CA VAL A 126 21.40 -0.47 -5.40
C VAL A 126 22.12 -0.30 -6.74
N ALA A 127 23.32 -0.85 -6.90
CA ALA A 127 24.03 -0.87 -8.17
C ALA A 127 23.23 -1.60 -9.27
N ALA A 128 22.64 -2.75 -8.93
CA ALA A 128 21.77 -3.49 -9.85
C ALA A 128 20.52 -2.69 -10.22
N ALA A 129 19.86 -2.06 -9.25
CA ALA A 129 18.71 -1.19 -9.48
C ALA A 129 19.06 -0.01 -10.42
N LYS A 130 20.16 0.67 -10.13
CA LYS A 130 20.67 1.78 -10.95
C LYS A 130 20.99 1.35 -12.38
N ALA A 131 21.57 0.16 -12.56
CA ALA A 131 21.87 -0.39 -13.89
C ALA A 131 20.59 -0.73 -14.68
N ALA A 132 19.54 -1.22 -14.02
CA ALA A 132 18.26 -1.57 -14.66
C ALA A 132 17.38 -0.34 -14.97
N TYR A 133 17.51 0.74 -14.20
CA TYR A 133 16.63 1.91 -14.26
C TYR A 133 16.51 2.55 -15.66
N PRO A 134 17.59 2.77 -16.45
CA PRO A 134 17.46 3.38 -17.77
C PRO A 134 16.58 2.61 -18.75
N ALA A 135 16.56 1.27 -18.66
CA ALA A 135 15.69 0.43 -19.48
C ALA A 135 14.26 0.46 -18.95
N TRP A 136 14.08 0.27 -17.64
CA TRP A 136 12.75 0.21 -17.03
C TRP A 136 11.99 1.54 -17.09
N LYS A 137 12.68 2.68 -16.92
CA LYS A 137 12.12 4.02 -17.14
C LYS A 137 11.53 4.20 -18.54
N ARG A 138 12.11 3.54 -19.55
CA ARG A 138 11.68 3.63 -20.95
C ARG A 138 10.65 2.56 -21.34
N ALA A 139 10.45 1.54 -20.50
CA ALA A 139 9.39 0.56 -20.71
C ALA A 139 8.05 1.30 -20.82
N LEU A 140 7.24 0.90 -21.78
CA LEU A 140 5.94 1.49 -22.01
C LEU A 140 5.01 1.17 -20.83
N PRO A 141 4.04 2.05 -20.51
CA PRO A 141 2.98 1.77 -19.54
C PRO A 141 2.33 0.39 -19.70
N ALA A 142 2.14 -0.06 -20.95
CA ALA A 142 1.58 -1.37 -21.24
C ALA A 142 2.49 -2.53 -20.76
N GLU A 143 3.81 -2.42 -20.92
CA GLU A 143 4.76 -3.46 -20.52
C GLU A 143 4.82 -3.58 -18.99
N ARG A 144 4.84 -2.44 -18.28
CA ARG A 144 4.80 -2.41 -16.81
C ARG A 144 3.48 -2.97 -16.26
N SER A 145 2.38 -2.61 -16.90
CA SER A 145 1.04 -3.13 -16.62
C SER A 145 0.97 -4.65 -16.78
N THR A 146 1.48 -5.19 -17.90
CA THR A 146 1.50 -6.64 -18.15
C THR A 146 2.28 -7.40 -17.08
N ALA A 147 3.46 -6.92 -16.69
CA ALA A 147 4.27 -7.57 -15.66
C ALA A 147 3.56 -7.60 -14.29
N LEU A 148 2.93 -6.48 -13.89
CA LEU A 148 2.13 -6.43 -12.65
C LEU A 148 0.89 -7.33 -12.70
N GLY A 149 0.21 -7.40 -13.85
CA GLY A 149 -0.94 -8.28 -14.02
C GLY A 149 -0.56 -9.76 -13.95
N GLU A 150 0.58 -10.13 -14.52
CA GLU A 150 1.12 -11.49 -14.42
C GLU A 150 1.56 -11.82 -12.98
N LEU A 151 2.16 -10.86 -12.28
CA LEU A 151 2.50 -11.02 -10.86
C LEU A 151 1.25 -11.25 -10.00
N ALA A 152 0.18 -10.48 -10.22
CA ALA A 152 -1.10 -10.67 -9.53
C ALA A 152 -1.65 -12.09 -9.75
N ARG A 153 -1.58 -12.58 -10.99
CA ARG A 153 -1.98 -13.96 -11.34
C ARG A 153 -1.14 -15.00 -10.60
N LEU A 154 0.18 -14.86 -10.58
CA LEU A 154 1.10 -15.78 -9.91
C LEU A 154 0.91 -15.77 -8.38
N MET A 155 0.66 -14.61 -7.78
CA MET A 155 0.31 -14.52 -6.35
C MET A 155 -0.96 -15.32 -6.04
N GLY A 156 -1.96 -15.28 -6.93
CA GLY A 156 -3.15 -16.12 -6.82
C GLY A 156 -2.87 -17.62 -6.94
N GLU A 157 -1.94 -18.02 -7.82
CA GLU A 157 -1.53 -19.43 -7.98
C GLU A 157 -0.73 -19.97 -6.77
N HIS A 158 0.00 -19.10 -6.09
CA HIS A 158 0.80 -19.41 -4.90
C HIS A 158 0.13 -18.99 -3.58
N ALA A 159 -1.18 -18.72 -3.59
CA ALA A 159 -1.88 -18.12 -2.47
C ALA A 159 -1.79 -18.96 -1.17
N GLU A 160 -1.92 -20.29 -1.28
CA GLU A 160 -1.79 -21.21 -0.14
C GLU A 160 -0.38 -21.20 0.47
N GLU A 161 0.66 -21.15 -0.39
CA GLU A 161 2.05 -21.10 0.04
C GLU A 161 2.37 -19.77 0.74
N LEU A 162 1.89 -18.65 0.16
CA LEU A 162 2.03 -17.33 0.74
C LEU A 162 1.33 -17.25 2.10
N ALA A 163 0.08 -17.73 2.22
CA ALA A 163 -0.68 -17.66 3.46
C ALA A 163 -0.05 -18.50 4.57
N ARG A 164 0.38 -19.73 4.26
CA ARG A 164 1.08 -20.60 5.22
C ARG A 164 2.37 -19.95 5.70
N LEU A 165 3.19 -19.41 4.79
CA LEU A 165 4.47 -18.80 5.13
C LEU A 165 4.28 -17.52 5.95
N GLU A 166 3.29 -16.68 5.61
CA GLU A 166 2.93 -15.48 6.37
C GLU A 166 2.53 -15.85 7.80
N SER A 167 1.62 -16.83 7.96
CA SER A 167 1.13 -17.29 9.27
C SER A 167 2.25 -17.88 10.12
N GLU A 168 3.09 -18.76 9.55
CA GLU A 168 4.21 -19.40 10.26
C GLU A 168 5.25 -18.42 10.79
N GLN A 169 5.53 -17.33 10.06
CA GLN A 169 6.55 -16.36 10.46
C GLN A 169 6.01 -15.27 11.37
N THR A 170 4.76 -14.86 11.18
CA THR A 170 4.17 -13.73 11.93
C THR A 170 3.42 -14.17 13.18
N GLY A 171 2.98 -15.43 13.24
CA GLY A 171 2.10 -15.93 14.30
C GLY A 171 0.63 -15.61 14.10
N LYS A 172 0.24 -14.94 13.01
CA LYS A 172 -1.16 -14.62 12.72
C LYS A 172 -1.95 -15.84 12.26
N SER A 173 -3.26 -15.86 12.51
CA SER A 173 -4.10 -16.99 12.11
C SER A 173 -4.08 -17.21 10.59
N ILE A 174 -4.08 -18.48 10.17
CA ILE A 174 -4.10 -18.87 8.76
C ILE A 174 -5.34 -18.34 8.05
N ARG A 175 -6.45 -18.18 8.79
CA ARG A 175 -7.69 -17.58 8.30
C ARG A 175 -7.47 -16.12 7.89
N LEU A 176 -6.79 -15.31 8.72
CA LEU A 176 -6.47 -13.92 8.38
C LEU A 176 -5.56 -13.86 7.15
N ALA A 177 -4.50 -14.68 7.11
CA ALA A 177 -3.59 -14.71 5.97
C ALA A 177 -4.28 -15.10 4.65
N THR A 178 -5.20 -16.08 4.70
CA THR A 178 -5.91 -16.62 3.53
C THR A 178 -7.04 -15.72 3.05
N GLU A 179 -7.75 -15.06 3.98
CA GLU A 179 -8.96 -14.31 3.66
C GLU A 179 -8.73 -12.80 3.52
N PHE A 180 -7.60 -12.27 4.04
CA PHE A 180 -7.29 -10.84 4.06
C PHE A 180 -5.94 -10.52 3.40
N ASP A 181 -4.81 -10.99 3.95
CA ASP A 181 -3.48 -10.54 3.53
C ASP A 181 -3.14 -10.89 2.07
N VAL A 182 -3.27 -12.17 1.72
CA VAL A 182 -2.90 -12.65 0.38
C VAL A 182 -3.86 -12.11 -0.69
N PRO A 183 -5.20 -12.18 -0.51
CA PRO A 183 -6.12 -11.59 -1.49
C PRO A 183 -5.93 -10.08 -1.65
N GLY A 184 -5.75 -9.33 -0.56
CA GLY A 184 -5.52 -7.88 -0.62
C GLY A 184 -4.23 -7.53 -1.35
N SER A 185 -3.16 -8.28 -1.12
CA SER A 185 -1.89 -8.08 -1.83
C SER A 185 -1.99 -8.39 -3.33
N ALA A 186 -2.69 -9.47 -3.71
CA ALA A 186 -2.88 -9.83 -5.11
C ALA A 186 -3.79 -8.83 -5.84
N ASP A 187 -4.85 -8.35 -5.18
CA ASP A 187 -5.71 -7.29 -5.67
C ASP A 187 -4.92 -5.98 -5.87
N ASN A 188 -4.03 -5.63 -4.94
CA ASN A 188 -3.20 -4.44 -5.07
C ASN A 188 -2.25 -4.49 -6.28
N ALA A 189 -1.68 -5.67 -6.58
CA ALA A 189 -0.91 -5.88 -7.81
C ALA A 189 -1.79 -5.67 -9.07
N ALA A 190 -3.02 -6.17 -9.05
CA ALA A 190 -3.98 -5.98 -10.15
C ALA A 190 -4.40 -4.50 -10.30
N PHE A 191 -4.61 -3.80 -9.19
CA PHE A 191 -4.89 -2.36 -9.18
C PHE A 191 -3.73 -1.58 -9.83
N PHE A 192 -2.49 -1.81 -9.39
CA PHE A 192 -1.33 -1.11 -9.96
C PHE A 192 -1.01 -1.53 -11.39
N SER A 193 -1.40 -2.74 -11.83
CA SER A 193 -1.40 -3.09 -13.25
C SER A 193 -2.29 -2.13 -14.06
N GLY A 194 -3.47 -1.77 -13.55
CA GLY A 194 -4.34 -0.76 -14.14
C GLY A 194 -3.76 0.66 -14.05
N ALA A 195 -3.35 1.06 -12.85
CA ALA A 195 -2.81 2.40 -12.56
C ALA A 195 -1.56 2.72 -13.41
N ALA A 196 -0.73 1.72 -13.72
CA ALA A 196 0.45 1.91 -14.59
C ALA A 196 0.11 2.51 -15.97
N ARG A 197 -1.15 2.38 -16.43
CA ARG A 197 -1.63 2.91 -17.72
C ARG A 197 -2.39 4.24 -17.59
N GLN A 198 -2.57 4.74 -16.37
CA GLN A 198 -3.37 5.94 -16.09
C GLN A 198 -2.47 7.06 -15.56
N LEU A 199 -1.96 7.88 -16.48
CA LEU A 199 -1.18 9.07 -16.15
C LEU A 199 -2.06 10.31 -16.36
N ALA A 200 -2.46 10.95 -15.26
CA ALA A 200 -3.21 12.21 -15.30
C ALA A 200 -2.26 13.42 -15.39
N GLY A 201 -2.74 14.52 -15.97
CA GLY A 201 -2.02 15.79 -16.07
C GLY A 201 -2.89 16.89 -16.70
N LEU A 202 -2.39 18.13 -16.66
CA LEU A 202 -3.02 19.25 -17.35
C LEU A 202 -2.98 19.04 -18.87
N SER A 203 -4.03 19.51 -19.56
CA SER A 203 -4.07 19.49 -21.02
C SER A 203 -2.91 20.31 -21.59
N ALA A 204 -2.28 19.78 -22.64
CA ALA A 204 -1.32 20.55 -23.42
C ALA A 204 -2.02 21.73 -24.07
N GLY A 205 -1.35 22.88 -24.12
CA GLY A 205 -1.95 24.09 -24.65
C GLY A 205 -1.02 25.31 -24.61
N THR A 206 -1.56 26.44 -25.07
CA THR A 206 -0.87 27.73 -25.08
C THR A 206 -1.10 28.44 -23.75
N TYR A 207 -0.12 28.34 -22.85
CA TYR A 207 -0.09 29.07 -21.57
C TYR A 207 0.96 30.20 -21.57
N TRP A 208 1.73 30.30 -22.65
CA TRP A 208 2.65 31.39 -22.96
C TRP A 208 2.55 31.67 -24.46
N GLU A 209 2.66 32.94 -24.86
CA GLU A 209 2.49 33.37 -26.25
C GLU A 209 3.43 32.61 -27.20
N ASN A 210 2.92 32.25 -28.39
CA ASN A 210 3.65 31.51 -29.43
C ASN A 210 4.35 30.24 -28.89
N SER A 211 3.68 29.48 -28.02
CA SER A 211 4.24 28.24 -27.48
C SER A 211 3.19 27.16 -27.24
N THR A 212 3.68 25.94 -27.07
CA THR A 212 2.90 24.83 -26.50
C THR A 212 3.57 24.37 -25.21
N SER A 213 2.83 24.43 -24.10
CA SER A 213 3.22 23.84 -22.83
C SER A 213 2.57 22.48 -22.65
N MET A 214 3.33 21.52 -22.11
CA MET A 214 2.87 20.16 -21.82
C MET A 214 3.52 19.62 -20.55
N ILE A 215 2.84 18.67 -19.92
CA ILE A 215 3.33 17.97 -18.73
C ILE A 215 3.92 16.62 -19.11
N ARG A 216 5.10 16.31 -18.57
CA ARG A 216 5.65 14.96 -18.52
C ARG A 216 5.65 14.48 -17.07
N ARG A 217 5.15 13.28 -16.82
CA ARG A 217 5.37 12.56 -15.56
C ARG A 217 6.47 11.54 -15.75
N GLU A 218 7.51 11.62 -14.93
CA GLU A 218 8.69 10.76 -15.04
C GLU A 218 8.92 10.02 -13.71
N PRO A 219 9.40 8.77 -13.72
CA PRO A 219 9.82 8.09 -12.50
C PRO A 219 11.02 8.80 -11.87
N LEU A 220 11.13 8.70 -10.56
CA LEU A 220 12.17 9.32 -9.74
C LEU A 220 13.55 8.71 -9.97
N GLY A 221 13.68 7.39 -9.94
CA GLY A 221 15.01 6.75 -9.93
C GLY A 221 15.02 5.42 -9.18
N VAL A 222 16.08 5.21 -8.39
CA VAL A 222 16.19 4.10 -7.46
C VAL A 222 15.50 4.45 -6.14
N VAL A 223 14.52 3.64 -5.76
CA VAL A 223 13.79 3.74 -4.51
C VAL A 223 14.39 2.75 -3.50
N GLY A 224 14.68 3.23 -2.29
CA GLY A 224 15.05 2.39 -1.15
C GLY A 224 13.87 2.29 -0.19
N SER A 225 13.35 1.09 0.01
CA SER A 225 12.16 0.86 0.83
C SER A 225 12.46 -0.05 2.01
N ILE A 226 11.84 0.22 3.16
CA ILE A 226 11.94 -0.60 4.37
C ILE A 226 10.53 -1.00 4.81
N SER A 227 10.29 -2.30 4.97
CA SER A 227 9.00 -2.85 5.44
C SER A 227 9.12 -3.48 6.84
N PRO A 228 8.05 -3.40 7.65
CA PRO A 228 7.99 -3.96 9.00
C PRO A 228 7.66 -5.46 8.97
N TRP A 229 7.50 -6.03 10.16
CA TRP A 229 7.29 -7.45 10.36
C TRP A 229 5.83 -7.91 10.47
N ASN A 230 4.87 -6.99 10.64
CA ASN A 230 3.49 -7.32 11.02
C ASN A 230 2.60 -7.75 9.84
N TYR A 231 2.80 -7.14 8.67
CA TYR A 231 2.21 -7.60 7.39
C TYR A 231 3.29 -7.68 6.28
N PRO A 232 4.26 -8.61 6.38
CA PRO A 232 5.40 -8.67 5.47
C PRO A 232 5.04 -8.69 3.99
N LEU A 233 4.00 -9.43 3.61
CA LEU A 233 3.55 -9.49 2.22
C LEU A 233 2.87 -8.18 1.79
N GLN A 234 1.90 -7.69 2.56
CA GLN A 234 1.15 -6.47 2.20
C GLN A 234 2.07 -5.24 2.15
N MET A 235 2.96 -5.09 3.14
CA MET A 235 3.88 -3.95 3.18
C MET A 235 4.91 -3.97 2.06
N ALA A 236 5.32 -5.17 1.62
CA ALA A 236 6.15 -5.30 0.42
C ALA A 236 5.38 -4.90 -0.84
N ALA A 237 4.13 -5.37 -0.98
CA ALA A 237 3.25 -5.03 -2.09
C ALA A 237 3.04 -3.51 -2.20
N TRP A 238 2.67 -2.86 -1.10
CA TRP A 238 2.40 -1.42 -1.05
C TRP A 238 3.59 -0.56 -1.45
N LYS A 239 4.82 -1.06 -1.24
CA LYS A 239 6.05 -0.33 -1.61
C LYS A 239 6.54 -0.66 -3.01
N ILE A 240 6.53 -1.93 -3.39
CA ILE A 240 7.06 -2.39 -4.68
C ILE A 240 6.15 -1.94 -5.82
N PHE A 241 4.83 -2.18 -5.71
CA PHE A 241 3.92 -2.05 -6.83
C PHE A 241 3.80 -0.62 -7.37
N PRO A 242 3.55 0.43 -6.55
CA PRO A 242 3.51 1.79 -7.08
C PRO A 242 4.85 2.23 -7.66
N ALA A 243 5.98 1.85 -7.02
CA ALA A 243 7.31 2.21 -7.50
C ALA A 243 7.58 1.65 -8.91
N VAL A 244 7.37 0.36 -9.12
CA VAL A 244 7.63 -0.28 -10.43
C VAL A 244 6.57 0.08 -11.46
N ALA A 245 5.31 0.28 -11.06
CA ALA A 245 4.24 0.78 -11.94
C ALA A 245 4.60 2.16 -12.52
N ALA A 246 5.16 3.05 -11.69
CA ALA A 246 5.61 4.38 -12.10
C ALA A 246 6.88 4.34 -12.99
N GLY A 247 7.60 3.22 -13.02
CA GLY A 247 8.83 3.04 -13.80
C GLY A 247 10.12 3.23 -13.02
N ASN A 248 10.05 3.19 -11.68
CA ASN A 248 11.23 3.18 -10.80
C ASN A 248 11.79 1.75 -10.67
N THR A 249 13.03 1.66 -10.23
CA THR A 249 13.62 0.42 -9.72
C THR A 249 13.69 0.49 -8.21
N ILE A 250 13.56 -0.64 -7.52
CA ILE A 250 13.43 -0.67 -6.07
C ILE A 250 14.39 -1.67 -5.42
N VAL A 251 14.93 -1.27 -4.27
CA VAL A 251 15.56 -2.14 -3.28
C VAL A 251 14.67 -2.13 -2.04
N LEU A 252 14.05 -3.26 -1.72
CA LEU A 252 13.23 -3.44 -0.53
C LEU A 252 14.01 -4.21 0.54
N LYS A 253 14.24 -3.59 1.70
CA LYS A 253 14.70 -4.27 2.91
C LYS A 253 13.50 -4.70 3.76
N THR A 254 13.28 -6.00 3.89
CA THR A 254 12.24 -6.55 4.77
C THR A 254 12.79 -6.89 6.15
N SER A 255 11.93 -6.99 7.16
CA SER A 255 12.31 -7.42 8.51
C SER A 255 13.00 -8.78 8.49
N GLU A 256 14.08 -8.89 9.25
CA GLU A 256 14.81 -10.13 9.46
C GLU A 256 13.96 -11.22 10.13
N MET A 257 12.94 -10.82 10.89
CA MET A 257 12.05 -11.74 11.60
C MET A 257 11.13 -12.51 10.64
N THR A 258 10.69 -11.86 9.55
CA THR A 258 9.60 -12.35 8.71
C THR A 258 9.85 -12.19 7.19
N PRO A 259 11.01 -12.59 6.66
CA PRO A 259 11.37 -12.25 5.27
C PRO A 259 10.67 -13.11 4.20
N GLY A 260 10.07 -14.24 4.55
CA GLY A 260 9.81 -15.34 3.62
C GLY A 260 8.82 -14.99 2.51
N THR A 261 7.69 -14.35 2.85
CA THR A 261 6.69 -13.97 1.85
C THR A 261 7.16 -12.83 0.96
N THR A 262 7.93 -11.87 1.50
CA THR A 262 8.57 -10.83 0.69
C THR A 262 9.57 -11.42 -0.32
N LEU A 263 10.36 -12.41 0.09
CA LEU A 263 11.31 -13.09 -0.79
C LEU A 263 10.61 -13.95 -1.85
N LEU A 264 9.54 -14.64 -1.47
CA LEU A 264 8.70 -15.36 -2.43
C LEU A 264 8.09 -14.39 -3.44
N LEU A 265 7.57 -13.22 -3.01
CA LEU A 265 7.08 -12.18 -3.91
C LEU A 265 8.16 -11.73 -4.91
N GLY A 266 9.40 -11.54 -4.45
CA GLY A 266 10.53 -11.24 -5.33
C GLY A 266 10.77 -12.30 -6.41
N ARG A 267 10.73 -13.60 -6.03
CA ARG A 267 10.84 -14.70 -7.00
C ARG A 267 9.69 -14.71 -8.00
N LEU A 268 8.45 -14.54 -7.52
CA LEU A 268 7.28 -14.47 -8.39
C LEU A 268 7.36 -13.28 -9.36
N ALA A 269 7.99 -12.16 -8.96
CA ALA A 269 8.21 -11.04 -9.86
C ALA A 269 9.18 -11.38 -11.01
N LEU A 270 10.23 -12.17 -10.77
CA LEU A 270 11.08 -12.67 -11.85
C LEU A 270 10.30 -13.59 -12.80
N GLU A 271 9.50 -14.49 -12.25
CA GLU A 271 8.63 -15.39 -13.02
C GLU A 271 7.60 -14.61 -13.85
N ALA A 272 7.09 -13.50 -13.31
CA ALA A 272 6.19 -12.56 -14.01
C ALA A 272 6.85 -11.78 -15.15
N GLY A 273 8.19 -11.88 -15.28
CA GLY A 273 8.94 -11.25 -16.37
C GLY A 273 9.47 -9.85 -16.04
N PHE A 274 9.52 -9.45 -14.77
CA PHE A 274 10.28 -8.25 -14.39
C PHE A 274 11.77 -8.44 -14.73
N PRO A 275 12.43 -7.45 -15.38
CA PRO A 275 13.85 -7.54 -15.65
C PRO A 275 14.70 -7.62 -14.36
N ALA A 276 15.82 -8.33 -14.44
CA ALA A 276 16.84 -8.36 -13.40
C ALA A 276 17.20 -6.93 -12.94
N GLY A 277 17.28 -6.75 -11.62
CA GLY A 277 17.61 -5.47 -10.99
C GLY A 277 16.43 -4.50 -10.82
N VAL A 278 15.27 -4.71 -11.46
CA VAL A 278 14.11 -3.81 -11.27
C VAL A 278 13.54 -3.92 -9.86
N ILE A 279 13.44 -5.14 -9.34
CA ILE A 279 13.05 -5.44 -7.97
C ILE A 279 14.20 -6.21 -7.33
N ASN A 280 14.74 -5.67 -6.23
CA ASN A 280 15.72 -6.34 -5.39
C ASN A 280 15.15 -6.41 -3.98
N VAL A 281 15.30 -7.56 -3.32
CA VAL A 281 14.78 -7.78 -1.98
C VAL A 281 15.89 -8.33 -1.09
N ILE A 282 16.13 -7.65 0.02
CA ILE A 282 17.12 -8.04 1.02
C ILE A 282 16.48 -8.17 2.40
N ALA A 283 16.99 -9.06 3.22
CA ALA A 283 16.58 -9.23 4.62
C ALA A 283 17.76 -8.89 5.53
N GLY A 284 17.67 -7.81 6.30
CA GLY A 284 18.76 -7.38 7.18
C GLY A 284 18.24 -6.51 8.30
N ASP A 285 19.04 -6.31 9.35
CA ASP A 285 18.62 -5.49 10.48
C ASP A 285 18.52 -3.99 10.10
N GLY A 286 17.82 -3.21 10.93
CA GLY A 286 17.63 -1.78 10.69
C GLY A 286 18.90 -0.94 10.82
N ARG A 287 19.84 -1.31 11.70
CA ARG A 287 21.04 -0.51 12.01
C ARG A 287 22.12 -0.65 10.94
N THR A 288 22.20 -1.83 10.32
CA THR A 288 23.22 -2.18 9.33
C THR A 288 22.66 -1.96 7.92
N ALA A 289 21.73 -2.82 7.48
CA ALA A 289 21.20 -2.77 6.12
C ALA A 289 20.21 -1.61 5.93
N GLY A 290 19.34 -1.37 6.91
CA GLY A 290 18.36 -0.29 6.84
C GLY A 290 19.01 1.08 6.71
N GLU A 291 19.90 1.43 7.66
CA GLU A 291 20.59 2.72 7.64
C GLU A 291 21.48 2.91 6.41
N ALA A 292 22.21 1.86 5.98
CA ALA A 292 22.99 1.89 4.74
C ALA A 292 22.09 2.19 3.51
N LEU A 293 20.93 1.54 3.40
CA LEU A 293 20.01 1.76 2.27
C LEU A 293 19.47 3.18 2.25
N ILE A 294 19.06 3.71 3.40
CA ILE A 294 18.55 5.09 3.50
C ILE A 294 19.66 6.10 3.23
N ALA A 295 20.89 5.85 3.67
CA ALA A 295 22.03 6.74 3.45
C ALA A 295 22.60 6.68 2.01
N HIS A 296 22.34 5.60 1.26
CA HIS A 296 23.01 5.34 0.00
C HIS A 296 22.84 6.49 -1.03
N PRO A 297 23.90 7.02 -1.65
CA PRO A 297 23.85 8.24 -2.48
C PRO A 297 22.96 8.11 -3.72
N ASP A 298 22.82 6.90 -4.27
CA ASP A 298 21.99 6.65 -5.46
C ASP A 298 20.49 6.43 -5.16
N VAL A 299 20.09 6.34 -3.90
CA VAL A 299 18.68 6.21 -3.50
C VAL A 299 18.05 7.60 -3.45
N VAL A 300 17.13 7.90 -4.37
CA VAL A 300 16.52 9.23 -4.56
C VAL A 300 15.22 9.41 -3.77
N MET A 301 14.61 8.31 -3.34
CA MET A 301 13.44 8.30 -2.48
C MET A 301 13.54 7.14 -1.48
N SER A 302 13.21 7.43 -0.24
CA SER A 302 13.17 6.50 0.87
C SER A 302 11.72 6.31 1.34
N SER A 303 11.19 5.08 1.24
CA SER A 303 9.89 4.74 1.84
C SER A 303 10.10 3.85 3.06
N PHE A 304 9.48 4.20 4.18
CA PHE A 304 9.59 3.45 5.43
C PHE A 304 8.21 3.24 6.04
N THR A 305 7.93 2.00 6.45
CA THR A 305 6.83 1.71 7.36
C THR A 305 7.38 1.10 8.65
N GLY A 306 6.96 1.62 9.80
CA GLY A 306 7.40 1.11 11.10
C GLY A 306 7.16 2.11 12.23
N SER A 307 7.98 2.07 13.29
CA SER A 307 7.75 2.91 14.47
C SER A 307 8.09 4.39 14.21
N THR A 308 7.39 5.27 14.91
CA THR A 308 7.59 6.73 14.79
C THR A 308 9.00 7.18 15.12
N ALA A 309 9.63 6.56 16.12
CA ALA A 309 11.02 6.85 16.50
C ALA A 309 12.01 6.50 15.36
N VAL A 310 11.82 5.37 14.70
CA VAL A 310 12.66 4.98 13.55
C VAL A 310 12.35 5.82 12.32
N GLY A 311 11.09 6.19 12.09
CA GLY A 311 10.70 7.10 11.02
C GLY A 311 11.40 8.46 11.09
N ARG A 312 11.53 9.03 12.30
CA ARG A 312 12.33 10.26 12.52
C ARG A 312 13.79 10.05 12.13
N ARG A 313 14.38 8.92 12.53
CA ARG A 313 15.76 8.57 12.14
C ARG A 313 15.92 8.43 10.63
N VAL A 314 14.97 7.81 9.93
CA VAL A 314 14.97 7.72 8.47
C VAL A 314 14.96 9.12 7.85
N MET A 315 14.11 10.02 8.36
CA MET A 315 14.04 11.40 7.87
C MET A 315 15.37 12.16 8.08
N GLU A 316 16.00 12.01 9.25
CA GLU A 316 17.32 12.60 9.54
C GLU A 316 18.36 12.14 8.53
N VAL A 317 18.49 10.83 8.31
CA VAL A 317 19.49 10.25 7.40
C VAL A 317 19.21 10.66 5.95
N ALA A 318 17.94 10.60 5.52
CA ALA A 318 17.51 10.99 4.18
C ALA A 318 17.78 12.47 3.88
N SER A 319 17.65 13.35 4.88
CA SER A 319 17.84 14.80 4.72
C SER A 319 19.25 15.19 4.26
N ALA A 320 20.27 14.42 4.66
CA ALA A 320 21.67 14.70 4.33
C ALA A 320 21.96 14.71 2.82
N LYS A 321 21.14 14.02 2.03
CA LYS A 321 21.23 13.95 0.56
C LYS A 321 19.99 14.51 -0.15
N GLY A 322 19.03 15.08 0.58
CA GLY A 322 17.81 15.63 0.03
C GLY A 322 16.91 14.59 -0.67
N SER A 323 16.97 13.31 -0.28
CA SER A 323 16.08 12.30 -0.84
C SER A 323 14.65 12.51 -0.36
N ARG A 324 13.67 12.27 -1.23
CA ARG A 324 12.25 12.27 -0.82
C ARG A 324 12.02 11.20 0.24
N VAL A 325 11.10 11.46 1.16
CA VAL A 325 10.72 10.48 2.18
C VAL A 325 9.22 10.25 2.13
N HIS A 326 8.82 8.99 2.26
CA HIS A 326 7.45 8.56 2.49
C HIS A 326 7.45 7.74 3.77
N LEU A 327 6.67 8.16 4.76
CA LEU A 327 6.64 7.58 6.09
C LEU A 327 5.23 7.13 6.46
N GLU A 328 5.08 5.84 6.74
CA GLU A 328 3.90 5.24 7.36
C GLU A 328 4.27 4.80 8.78
N LEU A 329 3.82 5.53 9.79
CA LEU A 329 4.26 5.37 11.17
C LEU A 329 3.12 4.87 12.07
N GLY A 330 3.41 4.77 13.37
CA GLY A 330 2.47 4.26 14.36
C GLY A 330 1.20 5.09 14.48
N GLY A 331 0.21 4.49 15.15
CA GLY A 331 -1.10 5.08 15.39
C GLY A 331 -1.59 4.89 16.82
N LYS A 332 -2.64 5.65 17.16
CA LYS A 332 -3.44 5.44 18.37
C LYS A 332 -4.91 5.68 18.05
N ALA A 333 -5.44 4.87 17.13
CA ALA A 333 -6.70 5.12 16.46
C ALA A 333 -7.88 5.23 17.46
N PRO A 334 -8.62 6.35 17.44
CA PRO A 334 -9.85 6.48 18.21
C PRO A 334 -10.99 5.69 17.55
N PHE A 335 -11.81 5.08 18.39
CA PHE A 335 -13.02 4.34 18.04
C PHE A 335 -14.18 5.00 18.78
N VAL A 336 -14.83 5.97 18.13
CA VAL A 336 -15.84 6.83 18.76
C VAL A 336 -17.22 6.20 18.63
N VAL A 337 -17.92 5.99 19.73
CA VAL A 337 -19.26 5.38 19.79
C VAL A 337 -20.23 6.39 20.37
N PHE A 338 -21.08 6.96 19.52
CA PHE A 338 -22.06 7.97 19.93
C PHE A 338 -23.32 7.34 20.55
N ALA A 339 -24.12 8.16 21.23
CA ALA A 339 -25.31 7.73 21.98
C ALA A 339 -26.33 6.92 21.17
N ASP A 340 -26.37 7.11 19.86
CA ASP A 340 -27.30 6.47 18.92
C ASP A 340 -26.67 5.34 18.10
N ALA A 341 -25.43 4.95 18.42
CA ALA A 341 -24.76 3.84 17.76
C ALA A 341 -25.49 2.51 18.01
N ASP A 342 -25.46 1.62 17.03
CA ASP A 342 -25.79 0.21 17.25
C ASP A 342 -24.71 -0.40 18.16
N LEU A 343 -25.09 -0.70 19.41
CA LEU A 343 -24.18 -1.18 20.44
C LEU A 343 -23.54 -2.53 20.07
N GLU A 344 -24.31 -3.46 19.50
CA GLU A 344 -23.79 -4.78 19.15
C GLU A 344 -22.81 -4.69 17.98
N ALA A 345 -23.15 -3.89 16.97
CA ALA A 345 -22.26 -3.64 15.84
C ALA A 345 -20.96 -2.96 16.29
N ALA A 346 -21.07 -1.91 17.11
CA ALA A 346 -19.90 -1.19 17.64
C ALA A 346 -19.03 -2.09 18.54
N ALA A 347 -19.62 -2.91 19.43
CA ALA A 347 -18.85 -3.81 20.28
C ALA A 347 -18.11 -4.88 19.47
N ARG A 348 -18.75 -5.47 18.45
CA ARG A 348 -18.09 -6.40 17.52
C ARG A 348 -16.97 -5.74 16.72
N GLY A 349 -17.22 -4.54 16.21
CA GLY A 349 -16.22 -3.75 15.48
C GLY A 349 -15.02 -3.40 16.36
N ALA A 350 -15.24 -3.05 17.63
CA ALA A 350 -14.19 -2.74 18.58
C ALA A 350 -13.31 -3.96 18.90
N VAL A 351 -13.92 -5.13 19.12
CA VAL A 351 -13.16 -6.37 19.33
C VAL A 351 -12.39 -6.75 18.08
N ALA A 352 -13.04 -6.81 16.91
CA ALA A 352 -12.37 -7.17 15.66
C ALA A 352 -11.22 -6.20 15.34
N GLY A 353 -11.46 -4.89 15.43
CA GLY A 353 -10.46 -3.86 15.14
C GLY A 353 -9.31 -3.78 16.15
N SER A 354 -9.52 -4.20 17.41
CA SER A 354 -8.46 -4.21 18.43
C SER A 354 -7.61 -5.49 18.41
N ILE A 355 -8.15 -6.61 17.93
CA ILE A 355 -7.44 -7.90 17.92
C ILE A 355 -6.94 -8.34 16.54
N ILE A 356 -7.33 -7.65 15.45
CA ILE A 356 -6.86 -8.03 14.11
C ILE A 356 -5.33 -8.09 14.10
N ASN A 357 -4.79 -9.20 13.58
CA ASN A 357 -3.35 -9.50 13.60
C ASN A 357 -2.70 -9.43 15.00
N GLY A 358 -3.45 -9.74 16.06
CA GLY A 358 -2.96 -9.59 17.45
C GLY A 358 -2.89 -8.15 17.93
N GLY A 359 -3.64 -7.23 17.32
CA GLY A 359 -3.50 -5.78 17.55
C GLY A 359 -2.15 -5.22 17.08
N GLN A 360 -1.39 -6.01 16.30
CA GLN A 360 -0.13 -5.60 15.67
C GLN A 360 -0.43 -4.93 14.33
N ASP A 361 -1.25 -3.90 14.39
CA ASP A 361 -1.75 -3.16 13.25
C ASP A 361 -1.71 -1.67 13.59
N CYS A 362 -1.11 -0.86 12.71
CA CYS A 362 -0.96 0.58 12.94
C CYS A 362 -2.32 1.30 12.98
N THR A 363 -3.33 0.73 12.33
CA THR A 363 -4.71 1.23 12.32
C THR A 363 -5.61 0.62 13.38
N ALA A 364 -5.09 -0.29 14.23
CA ALA A 364 -5.89 -0.99 15.25
C ALA A 364 -6.71 -0.03 16.12
N ALA A 365 -7.93 -0.43 16.44
CA ALA A 365 -8.76 0.25 17.42
C ALA A 365 -8.10 0.12 18.80
N THR A 366 -7.57 1.23 19.33
CA THR A 366 -6.83 1.22 20.61
C THR A 366 -7.48 2.10 21.67
N ARG A 367 -8.32 3.05 21.27
CA ARG A 367 -9.01 3.99 22.17
C ARG A 367 -10.50 4.02 21.87
N ALA A 368 -11.29 3.24 22.59
CA ALA A 368 -12.74 3.35 22.57
C ALA A 368 -13.19 4.58 23.37
N ILE A 369 -13.85 5.52 22.68
CA ILE A 369 -14.41 6.75 23.26
C ILE A 369 -15.92 6.61 23.12
N VAL A 370 -16.60 6.32 24.22
CA VAL A 370 -17.99 5.83 24.19
C VAL A 370 -18.89 6.78 24.94
N HIS A 371 -20.03 7.13 24.38
CA HIS A 371 -20.97 8.02 25.05
C HIS A 371 -21.42 7.41 26.38
N SER A 372 -21.54 8.25 27.42
CA SER A 372 -21.83 7.85 28.81
C SER A 372 -23.05 6.93 28.92
N SER A 373 -24.10 7.20 28.16
CA SER A 373 -25.33 6.39 28.11
C SER A 373 -25.14 4.95 27.60
N LEU A 374 -24.04 4.65 26.91
CA LEU A 374 -23.73 3.31 26.37
C LEU A 374 -22.51 2.67 27.04
N TYR A 375 -21.74 3.41 27.83
CA TYR A 375 -20.41 3.00 28.31
C TYR A 375 -20.41 1.65 29.05
N GLU A 376 -21.30 1.48 30.04
CA GLU A 376 -21.36 0.25 30.84
C GLU A 376 -21.76 -0.96 29.99
N ALA A 377 -22.81 -0.81 29.18
CA ALA A 377 -23.30 -1.89 28.32
C ALA A 377 -22.28 -2.26 27.21
N PHE A 378 -21.60 -1.27 26.64
CA PHE A 378 -20.57 -1.48 25.63
C PHE A 378 -19.36 -2.20 26.21
N THR A 379 -18.81 -1.73 27.33
CA THR A 379 -17.62 -2.33 27.95
C THR A 379 -17.88 -3.75 28.44
N ALA A 380 -19.05 -4.02 29.03
CA ALA A 380 -19.47 -5.36 29.41
C ALA A 380 -19.56 -6.28 28.18
N ARG A 381 -20.16 -5.81 27.08
CA ARG A 381 -20.29 -6.59 25.85
C ARG A 381 -18.95 -6.86 25.17
N VAL A 382 -18.06 -5.88 25.14
CA VAL A 382 -16.69 -6.03 24.62
C VAL A 382 -15.91 -7.06 25.45
N ALA A 383 -16.01 -7.01 26.79
CA ALA A 383 -15.35 -7.99 27.66
C ALA A 383 -15.84 -9.42 27.36
N GLU A 384 -17.16 -9.63 27.27
CA GLU A 384 -17.75 -10.93 26.92
C GLU A 384 -17.26 -11.45 25.55
N LEU A 385 -17.25 -10.57 24.54
CA LEU A 385 -16.76 -10.91 23.20
C LEU A 385 -15.26 -11.25 23.20
N MET A 386 -14.44 -10.50 23.94
CA MET A 386 -13.01 -10.77 24.10
C MET A 386 -12.74 -12.10 24.80
N ASP A 387 -13.53 -12.46 25.82
CA ASP A 387 -13.42 -13.75 26.51
C ASP A 387 -13.78 -14.94 25.60
N GLY A 388 -14.65 -14.71 24.61
CA GLY A 388 -15.02 -15.71 23.60
C GLY A 388 -14.00 -15.92 22.48
N VAL A 389 -12.96 -15.08 22.38
CA VAL A 389 -11.93 -15.20 21.32
C VAL A 389 -11.09 -16.46 21.53
N ARG A 390 -11.02 -17.29 20.49
CA ARG A 390 -10.19 -18.51 20.49
C ARG A 390 -8.74 -18.17 20.21
N VAL A 391 -7.94 -18.09 21.26
CA VAL A 391 -6.48 -17.95 21.17
C VAL A 391 -5.85 -19.34 21.03
N GLY A 392 -5.06 -19.57 19.98
CA GLY A 392 -4.54 -20.91 19.71
C GLY A 392 -3.55 -21.00 18.56
N ASP A 393 -3.28 -22.24 18.12
CA ASP A 393 -2.37 -22.54 17.02
C ASP A 393 -2.77 -21.73 15.77
N PRO A 394 -1.87 -20.88 15.22
CA PRO A 394 -2.20 -20.09 14.04
C PRO A 394 -2.51 -20.92 12.80
N SER A 395 -2.07 -22.18 12.73
CA SER A 395 -2.35 -23.08 11.61
C SER A 395 -3.75 -23.70 11.65
N ASP A 396 -4.45 -23.63 12.79
CA ASP A 396 -5.84 -24.10 12.92
C ASP A 396 -6.82 -23.05 12.34
N PRO A 397 -7.64 -23.39 11.32
CA PRO A 397 -8.65 -22.48 10.78
C PRO A 397 -9.71 -22.01 11.80
N ALA A 398 -9.87 -22.72 12.92
CA ALA A 398 -10.77 -22.37 14.02
C ALA A 398 -10.19 -21.32 14.98
N THR A 399 -8.88 -21.03 14.89
CA THR A 399 -8.22 -20.00 15.69
C THR A 399 -8.65 -18.60 15.25
N ASP A 400 -9.13 -17.80 16.20
CA ASP A 400 -9.47 -16.41 15.97
C ASP A 400 -8.24 -15.52 16.09
N LEU A 401 -7.42 -15.78 17.12
CA LEU A 401 -6.21 -15.02 17.43
C LEU A 401 -5.01 -15.94 17.62
N GLY A 402 -3.95 -15.72 16.84
CA GLY A 402 -2.68 -16.43 16.99
C GLY A 402 -1.76 -15.80 18.04
N SER A 403 -0.45 -16.00 17.90
CA SER A 403 0.57 -15.38 18.75
C SER A 403 0.95 -13.98 18.28
N LEU A 404 1.54 -13.19 19.17
CA LEU A 404 2.30 -12.00 18.79
C LEU A 404 3.61 -12.38 18.10
N ILE A 405 4.35 -11.42 17.56
CA ILE A 405 5.50 -11.69 16.69
C ILE A 405 6.72 -12.27 17.43
N SER A 406 6.85 -12.03 18.73
CA SER A 406 7.95 -12.52 19.54
C SER A 406 7.63 -12.46 21.02
N VAL A 407 8.33 -13.28 21.81
CA VAL A 407 8.28 -13.25 23.28
C VAL A 407 8.63 -11.85 23.81
N ALA A 408 9.67 -11.22 23.26
CA ALA A 408 10.07 -9.87 23.65
C ALA A 408 8.95 -8.83 23.42
N HIS A 409 8.23 -8.94 22.29
CA HIS A 409 7.10 -8.05 22.00
C HIS A 409 5.90 -8.34 22.92
N ARG A 410 5.59 -9.62 23.16
CA ARG A 410 4.57 -10.02 24.13
C ARG A 410 4.86 -9.47 25.53
N ASP A 411 6.09 -9.58 26.00
CA ASP A 411 6.50 -9.10 27.33
C ASP A 411 6.43 -7.58 27.43
N ARG A 412 6.75 -6.87 26.33
CA ARG A 412 6.52 -5.42 26.23
C ARG A 412 5.02 -5.08 26.38
N VAL A 413 4.15 -5.78 25.65
CA VAL A 413 2.68 -5.60 25.75
C VAL A 413 2.20 -5.88 27.18
N ALA A 414 2.61 -6.99 27.77
CA ALA A 414 2.27 -7.35 29.15
C ALA A 414 2.73 -6.26 30.14
N GLY A 415 3.93 -5.72 29.95
CA GLY A 415 4.46 -4.63 30.78
C GLY A 415 3.59 -3.35 30.75
N PHE A 416 3.01 -2.99 29.61
CA PHE A 416 2.05 -1.86 29.56
C PHE A 416 0.80 -2.14 30.40
N VAL A 417 0.25 -3.35 30.26
CA VAL A 417 -0.96 -3.78 31.01
C VAL A 417 -0.69 -3.82 32.51
N ASP A 418 0.47 -4.34 32.92
CA ASP A 418 0.86 -4.43 34.33
C ASP A 418 1.07 -3.04 34.95
N ARG A 419 1.69 -2.10 34.23
CA ARG A 419 1.81 -0.71 34.68
C ARG A 419 0.47 0.00 34.76
N ALA A 420 -0.45 -0.23 33.82
CA ALA A 420 -1.80 0.33 33.89
C ALA A 420 -2.56 -0.20 35.13
N ARG A 421 -2.47 -1.51 35.41
CA ARG A 421 -3.04 -2.12 36.61
C ARG A 421 -2.45 -1.51 37.89
N ALA A 422 -1.13 -1.33 37.93
CA ALA A 422 -0.45 -0.69 39.07
C ALA A 422 -0.85 0.78 39.25
N ALA A 423 -1.23 1.47 38.17
CA ALA A 423 -1.73 2.84 38.20
C ALA A 423 -3.23 2.95 38.55
N GLY A 424 -3.90 1.83 38.89
CA GLY A 424 -5.30 1.81 39.32
C GLY A 424 -6.32 1.55 38.20
N ALA A 425 -5.87 1.23 36.98
CA ALA A 425 -6.78 0.84 35.90
C ALA A 425 -7.44 -0.52 36.21
N THR A 426 -8.67 -0.68 35.72
CA THR A 426 -9.38 -1.97 35.75
C THR A 426 -9.06 -2.75 34.48
N ILE A 427 -8.63 -4.00 34.64
CA ILE A 427 -8.46 -4.94 33.52
C ILE A 427 -9.75 -5.75 33.41
N ALA A 428 -10.67 -5.28 32.58
CA ALA A 428 -12.03 -5.82 32.48
C ALA A 428 -12.10 -7.15 31.71
N ALA A 429 -11.12 -7.43 30.85
CA ALA A 429 -10.94 -8.71 30.19
C ALA A 429 -9.45 -8.97 29.91
N GLY A 430 -9.06 -10.25 29.86
CA GLY A 430 -7.70 -10.68 29.49
C GLY A 430 -6.59 -10.17 30.39
N GLY A 431 -5.55 -9.57 29.79
CA GLY A 431 -4.36 -9.08 30.49
C GLY A 431 -3.43 -10.17 30.99
N THR A 432 -3.52 -11.37 30.42
CA THR A 432 -2.74 -12.55 30.82
C THR A 432 -2.29 -13.35 29.60
N ILE A 433 -1.29 -14.22 29.81
CA ILE A 433 -0.91 -15.24 28.84
C ILE A 433 -1.89 -16.41 28.99
N PRO A 434 -2.49 -16.91 27.90
CA PRO A 434 -3.44 -18.03 27.97
C PRO A 434 -2.76 -19.33 28.41
N GLU A 435 -3.52 -20.18 29.09
CA GLU A 435 -3.12 -21.57 29.39
C GLU A 435 -3.55 -22.50 28.24
N GLY A 436 -2.86 -23.63 28.08
CA GLY A 436 -3.24 -24.66 27.10
C GLY A 436 -2.94 -24.35 25.63
N THR A 437 -2.26 -23.24 25.33
CA THR A 437 -1.71 -22.98 23.99
C THR A 437 -0.51 -23.89 23.71
N PRO A 438 -0.19 -24.16 22.43
CA PRO A 438 1.03 -24.91 22.07
C PRO A 438 2.30 -24.27 22.64
N GLY A 439 3.29 -25.11 22.98
CA GLY A 439 4.59 -24.66 23.49
C GLY A 439 4.59 -24.23 24.96
N THR A 440 5.69 -23.63 25.40
CA THR A 440 5.84 -23.12 26.78
C THR A 440 5.61 -21.61 26.82
N ARG A 441 5.38 -21.07 28.03
CA ARG A 441 5.29 -19.61 28.24
C ARG A 441 6.62 -18.93 27.90
N GLU A 442 7.74 -19.59 28.06
CA GLU A 442 9.06 -19.02 27.82
C GLU A 442 9.36 -18.90 26.32
N ASP A 443 8.79 -19.80 25.51
CA ASP A 443 9.16 -19.96 24.09
C ASP A 443 8.11 -19.41 23.11
N THR A 444 6.90 -19.06 23.58
CA THR A 444 5.77 -18.66 22.70
C THR A 444 5.20 -17.29 23.01
N ALA A 445 4.64 -16.61 22.03
CA ALA A 445 4.26 -15.20 22.13
C ALA A 445 2.75 -14.96 22.27
N TYR A 446 1.99 -15.88 22.87
CA TYR A 446 0.55 -15.71 23.05
C TYR A 446 0.19 -14.66 24.12
N TYR A 447 -0.88 -13.90 23.87
CA TYR A 447 -1.43 -12.94 24.82
C TYR A 447 -2.95 -12.82 24.62
N ARG A 448 -3.72 -12.78 25.71
CA ARG A 448 -5.19 -12.67 25.60
C ARG A 448 -5.62 -11.25 25.17
N PRO A 449 -6.70 -11.12 24.38
CA PRO A 449 -7.35 -9.83 24.16
C PRO A 449 -7.65 -9.14 25.49
N THR A 450 -7.29 -7.86 25.59
CA THR A 450 -7.30 -7.14 26.86
C THR A 450 -8.15 -5.87 26.74
N LEU A 451 -9.10 -5.71 27.66
CA LEU A 451 -9.86 -4.47 27.82
C LEU A 451 -9.43 -3.76 29.09
N ILE A 452 -9.02 -2.50 28.96
CA ILE A 452 -8.64 -1.63 30.08
C ILE A 452 -9.68 -0.50 30.23
N THR A 453 -10.17 -0.32 31.45
CA THR A 453 -11.12 0.75 31.82
C THR A 453 -10.65 1.48 33.09
N GLY A 454 -11.34 2.55 33.47
CA GLY A 454 -11.05 3.28 34.71
C GLY A 454 -9.67 3.96 34.73
N ILE A 455 -9.22 4.46 33.57
CA ILE A 455 -7.95 5.15 33.41
C ILE A 455 -8.17 6.50 32.70
N GLY A 456 -7.39 7.52 33.04
CA GLY A 456 -7.49 8.86 32.45
C GLY A 456 -6.64 9.07 31.19
N THR A 457 -6.82 10.22 30.55
CA THR A 457 -6.12 10.61 29.30
C THR A 457 -4.61 10.78 29.47
N ASP A 458 -4.11 11.06 30.67
CA ASP A 458 -2.66 11.22 30.91
C ASP A 458 -1.91 9.89 31.08
N ALA A 459 -2.62 8.75 31.08
CA ALA A 459 -2.00 7.46 31.25
C ALA A 459 -1.18 7.02 30.03
N GLU A 460 -0.07 6.33 30.29
CA GLU A 460 0.82 5.79 29.26
C GLU A 460 0.06 4.95 28.23
N VAL A 461 -0.84 4.06 28.68
CA VAL A 461 -1.64 3.19 27.79
C VAL A 461 -2.65 3.97 26.93
N TRP A 462 -3.01 5.20 27.29
CA TRP A 462 -3.83 6.07 26.44
C TRP A 462 -2.99 6.81 25.40
N ARG A 463 -1.78 7.23 25.76
CA ARG A 463 -0.90 8.06 24.92
C ARG A 463 -0.04 7.26 23.96
N GLU A 464 0.52 6.15 24.41
CA GLU A 464 1.53 5.39 23.68
C GLU A 464 0.93 4.22 22.89
N GLU A 465 1.55 3.93 21.75
CA GLU A 465 1.21 2.78 20.94
C GLU A 465 1.74 1.49 21.60
N ILE A 466 0.82 0.59 21.96
CA ILE A 466 1.13 -0.70 22.60
C ILE A 466 1.47 -1.75 21.53
N PHE A 467 0.77 -1.70 20.39
CA PHE A 467 0.91 -2.61 19.25
C PHE A 467 0.65 -4.09 19.62
N GLY A 468 -0.39 -4.30 20.42
CA GLY A 468 -0.86 -5.61 20.89
C GLY A 468 -2.38 -5.59 21.06
N PRO A 469 -3.03 -6.70 21.47
CA PRO A 469 -4.47 -6.86 21.43
C PRO A 469 -5.10 -6.21 22.67
N VAL A 470 -4.94 -4.88 22.79
CA VAL A 470 -5.30 -4.09 23.97
C VAL A 470 -6.17 -2.90 23.55
N LEU A 471 -7.40 -2.86 24.07
CA LEU A 471 -8.33 -1.76 23.90
C LEU A 471 -8.48 -1.00 25.22
N ILE A 472 -8.38 0.34 25.18
CA ILE A 472 -8.65 1.21 26.33
C ILE A 472 -9.99 1.89 26.09
N ALA A 473 -10.89 1.90 27.08
CA ALA A 473 -12.21 2.53 26.96
C ALA A 473 -12.44 3.66 27.98
N MET A 474 -12.89 4.82 27.47
CA MET A 474 -13.32 5.97 28.27
C MET A 474 -14.71 6.46 27.84
N ALA A 475 -15.41 7.08 28.79
CA ALA A 475 -16.70 7.70 28.57
C ALA A 475 -16.56 9.16 28.10
N PHE A 476 -17.56 9.68 27.40
CA PHE A 476 -17.75 11.11 27.10
C PHE A 476 -19.24 11.48 27.22
N GLU A 477 -19.57 12.76 27.35
CA GLU A 477 -20.96 13.24 27.50
C GLU A 477 -21.53 13.93 26.25
N ASP A 478 -20.73 14.69 25.50
CA ASP A 478 -21.19 15.39 24.28
C ASP A 478 -20.29 15.18 23.06
N ASP A 479 -20.84 15.49 21.88
CA ASP A 479 -20.16 15.24 20.60
C ASP A 479 -18.86 16.06 20.44
N ASP A 480 -18.74 17.24 21.07
CA ASP A 480 -17.55 18.08 20.99
C ASP A 480 -16.42 17.47 21.82
N GLU A 481 -16.73 16.99 23.03
CA GLU A 481 -15.81 16.23 23.87
C GLU A 481 -15.31 14.97 23.16
N ALA A 482 -16.18 14.23 22.49
CA ALA A 482 -15.82 13.02 21.76
C ALA A 482 -14.76 13.29 20.68
N ILE A 483 -14.95 14.35 19.89
CA ILE A 483 -14.03 14.77 18.82
C ILE A 483 -12.72 15.28 19.44
N ALA A 484 -12.79 16.06 20.52
CA ALA A 484 -11.60 16.53 21.22
C ALA A 484 -10.75 15.36 21.75
N LEU A 485 -11.38 14.37 22.40
CA LEU A 485 -10.71 13.15 22.86
C LEU A 485 -10.15 12.32 21.70
N ALA A 486 -10.86 12.24 20.57
CA ALA A 486 -10.39 11.53 19.39
C ALA A 486 -9.07 12.15 18.86
N ASN A 487 -9.00 13.48 18.84
CA ASN A 487 -7.85 14.25 18.37
C ASN A 487 -6.74 14.44 19.42
N ASP A 488 -6.99 14.12 20.70
CA ASP A 488 -6.05 14.22 21.83
C ASP A 488 -4.95 13.13 21.79
N THR A 489 -4.17 13.16 20.71
CA THR A 489 -3.06 12.26 20.45
C THR A 489 -2.08 12.92 19.46
N PRO A 490 -0.76 12.64 19.55
CA PRO A 490 0.19 13.10 18.54
C PRO A 490 0.03 12.37 17.19
N TYR A 491 -0.68 11.24 17.17
CA TYR A 491 -0.91 10.39 16.00
C TYR A 491 -2.12 10.86 15.18
N GLY A 492 -2.23 10.38 13.95
CA GLY A 492 -3.34 10.72 13.04
C GLY A 492 -3.48 9.73 11.90
N LEU A 493 -3.30 8.43 12.15
CA LEU A 493 -3.33 7.42 11.09
C LEU A 493 -4.75 7.09 10.64
N ALA A 494 -5.53 6.50 11.53
CA ALA A 494 -6.88 6.05 11.28
C ALA A 494 -7.81 6.36 12.46
N ALA A 495 -9.10 6.38 12.21
CA ALA A 495 -10.16 6.56 13.20
C ALA A 495 -11.46 5.90 12.75
N SER A 496 -12.39 5.67 13.67
CA SER A 496 -13.77 5.39 13.32
C SER A 496 -14.80 6.12 14.19
N ALA A 497 -15.98 6.33 13.62
CA ALA A 497 -17.13 6.93 14.25
C ALA A 497 -18.37 6.04 14.04
N TRP A 498 -19.07 5.71 15.12
CA TRP A 498 -20.23 4.83 15.11
C TRP A 498 -21.47 5.60 15.52
N THR A 499 -22.44 5.70 14.60
CA THR A 499 -23.66 6.48 14.76
C THR A 499 -24.69 6.14 13.67
N GLY A 500 -25.98 6.22 14.00
CA GLY A 500 -27.06 6.16 13.02
C GLY A 500 -27.34 7.50 12.33
N GLN A 501 -26.77 8.61 12.82
CA GLN A 501 -27.04 9.95 12.33
C GLN A 501 -26.04 10.43 11.28
N THR A 502 -26.54 10.74 10.08
CA THR A 502 -25.72 11.21 8.95
C THR A 502 -24.96 12.49 9.24
N ASN A 503 -25.59 13.49 9.87
CA ASN A 503 -24.92 14.76 10.15
C ASN A 503 -23.74 14.60 11.12
N ARG A 504 -23.90 13.73 12.12
CA ARG A 504 -22.86 13.38 13.08
C ARG A 504 -21.73 12.59 12.42
N ALA A 505 -22.06 11.65 11.54
CA ALA A 505 -21.07 10.92 10.75
C ALA A 505 -20.23 11.86 9.85
N LEU A 506 -20.88 12.78 9.14
CA LEU A 506 -20.21 13.77 8.30
C LEU A 506 -19.32 14.71 9.12
N ARG A 507 -19.82 15.13 10.29
CA ARG A 507 -19.07 15.97 11.23
C ARG A 507 -17.82 15.26 11.75
N ALA A 508 -17.97 14.03 12.24
CA ALA A 508 -16.84 13.23 12.72
C ALA A 508 -15.80 13.00 11.61
N ALA A 509 -16.23 12.70 10.38
CA ALA A 509 -15.34 12.55 9.24
C ALA A 509 -14.59 13.84 8.87
N ALA A 510 -15.19 15.00 9.10
CA ALA A 510 -14.59 16.30 8.80
C ALA A 510 -13.65 16.82 9.91
N GLU A 511 -13.96 16.54 11.18
CA GLU A 511 -13.27 17.13 12.33
C GLU A 511 -12.24 16.20 12.99
N ILE A 512 -12.34 14.87 12.81
CA ILE A 512 -11.32 13.95 13.33
C ILE A 512 -10.07 14.01 12.43
N GLU A 513 -8.93 14.33 13.04
CA GLU A 513 -7.63 14.50 12.39
C GLU A 513 -6.95 13.14 12.13
N ALA A 514 -7.49 12.37 11.19
CA ALA A 514 -6.89 11.10 10.76
C ALA A 514 -6.81 11.01 9.23
N GLY A 515 -5.84 10.24 8.75
CA GLY A 515 -5.69 9.94 7.34
C GLY A 515 -6.84 9.15 6.74
N THR A 516 -7.51 8.34 7.57
CA THR A 516 -8.72 7.60 7.23
C THR A 516 -9.71 7.67 8.39
N VAL A 517 -10.97 8.03 8.11
CA VAL A 517 -12.07 7.96 9.08
C VAL A 517 -13.15 7.02 8.53
N TRP A 518 -13.38 5.90 9.21
CA TRP A 518 -14.46 4.98 8.87
C TRP A 518 -15.73 5.33 9.65
N VAL A 519 -16.90 5.19 9.01
CA VAL A 519 -18.20 5.36 9.66
C VAL A 519 -18.89 4.01 9.76
N ASN A 520 -19.27 3.60 10.98
CA ASN A 520 -19.88 2.31 11.29
C ASN A 520 -19.07 1.09 10.82
N GLU A 521 -17.75 1.25 10.79
CA GLU A 521 -16.81 0.24 10.34
C GLU A 521 -15.40 0.57 10.89
N HIS A 522 -14.47 -0.38 10.87
CA HIS A 522 -13.08 -0.15 11.21
C HIS A 522 -12.19 -1.20 10.52
N ILE A 523 -11.03 -0.80 9.97
CA ILE A 523 -10.06 -1.60 9.21
C ILE A 523 -10.14 -1.58 7.67
N PRO A 524 -11.29 -1.58 6.96
CA PRO A 524 -11.30 -1.87 5.52
C PRO A 524 -10.22 -1.14 4.73
N ILE A 525 -9.40 -1.94 4.05
CA ILE A 525 -8.29 -1.52 3.22
C ILE A 525 -8.66 -1.86 1.78
N VAL A 526 -8.74 -0.86 0.91
CA VAL A 526 -9.12 -1.02 -0.50
C VAL A 526 -8.08 -0.36 -1.40
N SER A 527 -7.68 -1.05 -2.46
CA SER A 527 -6.56 -0.64 -3.32
C SER A 527 -6.76 0.73 -3.97
N GLU A 528 -8.01 1.14 -4.20
CA GLU A 528 -8.36 2.42 -4.82
C GLU A 528 -8.18 3.62 -3.91
N MET A 529 -8.30 3.45 -2.58
CA MET A 529 -8.28 4.56 -1.62
C MET A 529 -6.92 4.68 -0.95
N PRO A 530 -6.44 5.91 -0.70
CA PRO A 530 -5.12 6.12 -0.12
C PRO A 530 -5.07 5.64 1.32
N HIS A 531 -3.99 4.96 1.69
CA HIS A 531 -3.69 4.63 3.08
C HIS A 531 -2.53 5.51 3.53
N GLY A 532 -2.66 6.15 4.69
CA GLY A 532 -1.55 6.85 5.32
C GLY A 532 -1.97 7.95 6.26
N GLY A 533 -1.08 8.37 7.15
CA GLY A 533 -1.44 9.21 8.30
C GLY A 533 -1.31 10.71 8.13
N TYR A 534 -1.73 11.42 9.19
CA TYR A 534 -1.45 12.83 9.50
C TYR A 534 -0.49 12.90 10.72
N LYS A 535 -0.08 14.13 11.08
CA LYS A 535 0.66 14.42 12.32
C LYS A 535 1.91 13.53 12.47
N ALA A 536 2.12 12.91 13.62
CA ALA A 536 3.26 12.03 13.85
C ALA A 536 3.10 10.61 13.24
N SER A 537 1.95 10.29 12.63
CA SER A 537 1.74 9.03 11.91
C SER A 537 2.38 9.00 10.52
N GLY A 538 3.06 10.09 10.13
CA GLY A 538 3.85 10.16 8.91
C GLY A 538 3.19 10.99 7.82
N PHE A 539 3.73 10.86 6.61
CA PHE A 539 3.31 11.60 5.43
C PHE A 539 3.73 10.84 4.17
N GLY A 540 2.99 11.08 3.09
CA GLY A 540 2.92 10.15 1.98
C GLY A 540 1.60 9.38 2.03
N LYS A 541 1.29 8.65 0.96
CA LYS A 541 0.17 7.71 0.93
C LYS A 541 0.58 6.44 0.22
N ASP A 542 0.43 5.30 0.88
CA ASP A 542 0.48 3.98 0.27
C ASP A 542 -0.85 3.68 -0.45
N MET A 543 -0.82 2.70 -1.35
CA MET A 543 -1.94 2.31 -2.22
C MET A 543 -2.49 3.45 -3.11
N SER A 544 -3.59 3.21 -3.82
CA SER A 544 -4.29 4.18 -4.66
C SER A 544 -3.45 4.81 -5.78
N GLN A 545 -4.09 5.70 -6.54
CA GLN A 545 -3.41 6.55 -7.51
C GLN A 545 -2.50 7.59 -6.83
N TYR A 546 -2.77 7.97 -5.57
CA TYR A 546 -1.93 8.95 -4.85
C TYR A 546 -0.52 8.41 -4.61
N SER A 547 -0.37 7.13 -4.23
CA SER A 547 0.96 6.53 -4.10
C SER A 547 1.70 6.53 -5.44
N PHE A 548 1.06 6.05 -6.51
CA PHE A 548 1.65 6.07 -7.84
C PHE A 548 2.20 7.46 -8.20
N ASP A 549 1.43 8.51 -7.91
CA ASP A 549 1.78 9.88 -8.17
C ASP A 549 3.02 10.34 -7.39
N GLU A 550 3.17 9.95 -6.11
CA GLU A 550 4.34 10.24 -5.27
C GLU A 550 5.64 9.64 -5.83
N TYR A 551 5.55 8.47 -6.46
CA TYR A 551 6.65 7.78 -7.14
C TYR A 551 6.99 8.38 -8.51
N THR A 552 6.43 9.55 -8.85
CA THR A 552 6.77 10.31 -10.06
C THR A 552 7.16 11.75 -9.75
N GLN A 553 7.70 12.43 -10.75
CA GLN A 553 7.91 13.87 -10.75
C GLN A 553 7.27 14.50 -11.98
N ILE A 554 6.75 15.71 -11.80
CA ILE A 554 6.08 16.50 -12.83
C ILE A 554 7.13 17.42 -13.48
N LYS A 555 7.18 17.41 -14.81
CA LYS A 555 8.05 18.27 -15.62
C LYS A 555 7.19 19.07 -16.60
N HIS A 556 7.30 20.39 -16.53
CA HIS A 556 6.78 21.29 -17.56
C HIS A 556 7.77 21.35 -18.72
N VAL A 557 7.26 21.12 -19.92
CA VAL A 557 7.99 21.33 -21.18
C VAL A 557 7.26 22.40 -21.96
N LEU A 558 7.96 23.48 -22.29
CA LEU A 558 7.48 24.52 -23.18
C LEU A 558 8.24 24.45 -24.49
N ILE A 559 7.50 24.31 -25.59
CA ILE A 559 8.04 24.36 -26.95
C ILE A 559 7.66 25.71 -27.54
N ASP A 560 8.66 26.55 -27.74
CA ASP A 560 8.52 27.81 -28.47
C ASP A 560 8.22 27.55 -29.95
N GLN A 561 7.31 28.35 -30.49
CA GLN A 561 6.81 28.29 -31.86
C GLN A 561 6.94 29.65 -32.56
N SER A 562 7.62 30.63 -31.94
CA SER A 562 7.78 31.95 -32.54
C SER A 562 8.68 31.90 -33.79
N PRO A 563 8.43 32.73 -34.80
CA PRO A 563 9.29 32.83 -35.97
C PRO A 563 10.60 33.54 -35.58
N GLY A 564 11.69 32.78 -35.46
CA GLY A 564 13.03 33.30 -35.25
C GLY A 564 13.56 33.20 -33.81
N PRO A 565 14.88 33.38 -33.62
CA PRO A 565 15.55 33.08 -32.37
C PRO A 565 15.40 34.17 -31.28
N LYS A 566 15.17 35.43 -31.67
CA LYS A 566 15.04 36.56 -30.73
C LYS A 566 13.67 36.55 -30.06
N LYS A 567 13.63 36.77 -28.74
CA LYS A 567 12.38 36.86 -27.97
C LYS A 567 12.25 38.24 -27.33
N GLU A 568 11.10 38.89 -27.49
CA GLU A 568 10.89 40.27 -27.00
C GLU A 568 11.07 40.39 -25.49
N TRP A 569 10.68 39.37 -24.72
CA TRP A 569 10.87 39.37 -23.27
C TRP A 569 12.34 39.40 -22.84
N GLN A 570 13.29 38.96 -23.69
CA GLN A 570 14.71 39.02 -23.37
C GLN A 570 15.19 40.47 -23.23
N ASP A 571 14.63 41.37 -24.04
CA ASP A 571 14.96 42.80 -24.00
C ASP A 571 14.46 43.47 -22.69
N ILE A 572 13.55 42.83 -21.94
CA ILE A 572 13.15 43.25 -20.59
C ILE A 572 14.26 42.96 -19.57
N VAL A 573 14.95 41.82 -19.72
CA VAL A 573 15.99 41.37 -18.76
C VAL A 573 17.32 42.05 -19.03
N PHE A 574 17.65 42.30 -20.29
CA PHE A 574 18.89 42.99 -20.67
C PHE A 574 18.69 43.83 -21.92
N THR A 575 19.27 45.02 -21.94
CA THR A 575 19.37 45.81 -23.16
C THR A 575 20.64 45.38 -23.91
N ALA A 576 20.52 44.53 -24.93
CA ALA A 576 21.61 44.39 -25.89
C ALA A 576 21.82 45.76 -26.55
N ALA A 577 23.07 46.23 -26.62
CA ALA A 577 23.40 47.46 -27.33
C ALA A 577 22.79 47.38 -28.74
N GLN A 578 21.84 48.26 -29.04
CA GLN A 578 21.25 48.31 -30.37
C GLN A 578 22.39 48.56 -31.35
N ALA A 579 22.66 47.62 -32.26
CA ALA A 579 23.42 47.95 -33.45
C ALA A 579 22.72 49.14 -34.12
N PRO A 580 23.46 50.18 -34.58
CA PRO A 580 22.85 51.37 -35.16
C PRO A 580 21.84 50.93 -36.22
N ARG A 581 20.60 51.40 -36.12
CA ARG A 581 19.67 51.26 -37.23
C ARG A 581 20.33 51.95 -38.41
N ASP A 582 20.59 51.22 -39.49
CA ASP A 582 21.02 51.82 -40.76
C ASP A 582 19.99 52.91 -41.10
N GLN A 583 20.39 54.15 -40.88
CA GLN A 583 19.77 55.31 -41.47
C GLN A 583 20.24 55.33 -42.91
N ASP A 584 19.55 54.63 -43.81
CA ASP A 584 19.71 54.87 -45.24
C ASP A 584 18.42 54.55 -45.97
N GLY A 585 17.82 55.58 -46.57
CA GLY A 585 16.81 55.40 -47.61
C GLY A 585 15.56 56.27 -47.56
N ALA A 586 15.65 57.56 -47.21
CA ALA A 586 14.67 58.56 -47.66
C ALA A 586 15.29 59.97 -47.62
N ASP A 587 15.94 60.38 -48.71
CA ASP A 587 15.51 61.59 -49.41
C ASP A 587 16.19 61.71 -50.78
N GLU A 588 15.34 61.83 -51.80
CA GLU A 588 15.68 62.28 -53.14
C GLU A 588 16.15 63.75 -53.09
N ARG A 589 17.35 64.02 -53.62
CA ARG A 589 17.60 65.16 -54.51
C ARG A 589 18.94 65.08 -55.24
#